data_AF-A0A519VSN9-F1
#
_entry.id   AF-A0A519VSN9-F1
#
_cell.length_a   1.000
_cell.length_b   1.000
_cell.length_c   1.000
_cell.angle_alpha   90.00
_cell.angle_beta   90.00
_cell.angle_gamma   90.00
#
_symmetry.space_group_name_H-M   'P 1'
#
loop_
_entity.id
_entity.type
_entity.pdbx_description
1 polymer ?
#
loop_
_entity_poly.entity_id
_entity_poly.type
_entity_poly.pdbx_seq_one_letter_code
_entity_poly.pdbx_strand_id
1 'polypeptide(L)' 'MGLIKTALIGAAVYGAIKYITKKDGVTGKSIVDDLKDKAPEWIDKAKSYKQDAETRYNNFANEYPE' A
#
# COMPACT_ATOMS: atom_id res chain seq x y z
N MET A 1 -0.82 19.20 13.65
CA MET A 1 -1.85 18.40 12.95
C MET A 1 -1.22 17.14 12.36
N GLY A 2 -0.99 16.07 13.14
CA GLY A 2 -0.29 14.89 12.60
C GLY A 2 -0.61 13.57 13.29
N LEU A 3 -0.69 13.59 14.63
CA LEU A 3 -0.86 12.38 15.44
C LEU A 3 -2.11 11.55 15.10
N ILE A 4 -3.23 12.20 14.75
CA ILE A 4 -4.47 11.48 14.41
C ILE A 4 -4.30 10.73 13.08
N LYS A 5 -3.65 11.33 12.06
CA LYS A 5 -3.37 10.64 10.78
C LYS A 5 -2.42 9.47 10.99
N THR A 6 -1.35 9.64 11.77
CA THR A 6 -0.42 8.54 12.07
C THR A 6 -1.07 7.45 12.91
N ALA A 7 -1.93 7.81 13.86
CA ALA A 7 -2.70 6.82 14.65
C ALA A 7 -3.70 6.05 13.78
N LEU A 8 -4.35 6.71 12.82
CA LEU A 8 -5.31 6.08 11.91
C LEU A 8 -4.62 5.15 10.91
N ILE A 9 -3.46 5.56 10.37
CA ILE A 9 -2.59 4.70 9.56
C ILE A 9 -2.08 3.53 10.41
N GLY A 10 -1.62 3.79 11.64
CA GLY A 10 -1.16 2.76 12.57
C GLY A 10 -2.27 1.74 12.90
N ALA A 11 -3.51 2.21 13.12
CA ALA A 11 -4.66 1.36 13.36
C ALA A 11 -5.06 0.54 12.13
N ALA A 12 -5.01 1.12 10.92
CA ALA A 12 -5.26 0.40 9.67
C ALA A 12 -4.20 -0.67 9.41
N VAL A 13 -2.92 -0.34 9.59
CA VAL A 13 -1.79 -1.28 9.46
C VAL A 13 -1.90 -2.38 10.52
N TYR A 14 -2.16 -2.03 11.77
CA TYR A 14 -2.37 -3.02 12.84
C TYR A 14 -3.59 -3.89 12.59
N GLY A 15 -4.68 -3.34 12.06
CA GLY A 15 -5.88 -4.09 11.67
C GLY A 15 -5.61 -5.05 10.52
N ALA A 16 -4.90 -4.60 9.49
CA ALA A 16 -4.49 -5.43 8.37
C ALA A 16 -3.56 -6.56 8.85
N ILE A 17 -2.51 -6.23 9.61
CA ILE A 17 -1.60 -7.22 10.22
C ILE A 17 -2.39 -8.17 11.11
N LYS A 18 -3.23 -7.68 12.02
CA LYS A 18 -4.03 -8.53 12.92
C LYS A 18 -5.01 -9.44 12.15
N TYR A 19 -5.52 -9.01 11.00
CA TYR A 19 -6.41 -9.81 10.18
C TYR A 19 -5.66 -10.86 9.37
N ILE A 20 -4.55 -10.51 8.74
CA ILE A 20 -3.69 -11.46 8.00
C ILE A 20 -2.94 -12.42 8.93
N THR A 21 -2.62 -11.99 10.16
CA THR A 21 -1.89 -12.79 11.17
C THR A 21 -2.83 -13.50 12.14
N LYS A 22 -4.15 -13.24 12.07
CA LYS A 22 -5.14 -14.08 12.77
C LYS A 22 -4.97 -15.47 12.16
N LYS A 23 -4.48 -16.41 12.97
CA LYS A 23 -4.26 -17.80 12.58
C LYS A 23 -5.57 -18.41 12.08
N ASP A 24 -5.82 -18.28 10.80
CA ASP A 24 -6.55 -19.29 10.06
C ASP A 24 -5.63 -20.51 9.99
N GLY A 25 -6.13 -21.69 10.37
CA GLY A 25 -5.40 -22.96 10.29
C GLY A 25 -5.02 -23.38 8.86
N VAL A 26 -5.06 -22.46 7.90
CA VAL A 26 -4.96 -22.68 6.46
C VAL A 26 -3.59 -22.23 5.91
N THR A 27 -3.00 -21.15 6.43
CA THR A 27 -1.85 -20.49 5.78
C THR A 27 -0.53 -20.70 6.52
N GLY A 28 -0.31 -21.89 7.07
CA GLY A 28 0.94 -22.27 7.74
C GLY A 28 2.15 -22.41 6.80
N LYS A 29 2.00 -22.28 5.48
CA LYS A 29 3.08 -22.32 4.49
C LYS A 29 2.59 -21.76 3.14
N SER A 30 3.52 -21.20 2.35
CA SER A 30 3.40 -20.69 0.95
C SER A 30 3.01 -19.23 0.68
N ILE A 31 1.88 -18.67 1.15
CA ILE A 31 1.48 -17.32 0.66
C ILE A 31 2.40 -16.18 1.13
N VAL A 32 2.97 -16.26 2.33
CA VAL A 32 3.92 -15.24 2.83
C VAL A 32 5.26 -15.29 2.07
N ASP A 33 5.71 -16.48 1.68
CA ASP A 33 6.91 -16.65 0.84
C ASP A 33 6.64 -16.13 -0.57
N ASP A 34 5.51 -16.49 -1.20
CA ASP A 34 5.07 -15.96 -2.50
C ASP A 34 4.87 -14.44 -2.48
N LEU A 35 4.35 -13.88 -1.38
CA LEU A 35 4.15 -12.43 -1.24
C LEU A 35 5.46 -11.70 -0.93
N LYS A 36 6.45 -12.38 -0.38
CA LYS A 36 7.81 -11.86 -0.17
C LYS A 36 8.66 -11.96 -1.44
N ASP A 37 8.51 -13.02 -2.22
CA ASP A 37 9.11 -13.17 -3.55
C ASP A 37 8.49 -12.18 -4.55
N LYS A 38 7.17 -11.95 -4.46
CA LYS A 38 6.46 -10.93 -5.25
C LYS A 38 6.44 -9.54 -4.61
N ALA A 39 6.96 -9.38 -3.38
CA ALA A 39 7.06 -8.06 -2.74
C ALA A 39 7.77 -7.03 -3.62
N PRO A 40 8.92 -7.33 -4.27
CA PRO A 40 9.54 -6.39 -5.20
C PRO A 40 8.60 -6.01 -6.36
N GLU A 41 7.89 -6.97 -6.96
CA GLU A 41 6.91 -6.68 -8.02
C GLU A 41 5.75 -5.79 -7.53
N TRP A 42 5.32 -5.96 -6.28
CA TRP A 42 4.23 -5.17 -5.71
C TRP A 42 4.70 -3.74 -5.40
N ILE A 43 5.94 -3.58 -4.98
CA ILE A 43 6.59 -2.28 -4.82
C ILE A 43 6.74 -1.60 -6.18
N ASP A 44 7.21 -2.30 -7.21
CA ASP A 44 7.35 -1.75 -8.57
C ASP A 44 6.00 -1.36 -9.19
N LYS A 45 4.96 -2.18 -9.00
CA LYS A 45 3.59 -1.83 -9.42
C LYS A 45 3.07 -0.62 -8.66
N ALA A 46 3.24 -0.57 -7.33
CA ALA A 46 2.81 0.56 -6.53
C ALA A 46 3.55 1.85 -6.94
N LYS A 47 4.85 1.76 -7.25
CA LYS A 47 5.66 2.89 -7.71
C LYS A 47 5.21 3.37 -9.09
N SER A 48 4.95 2.46 -10.03
CA SER A 48 4.41 2.79 -11.35
C SER A 48 3.04 3.44 -11.24
N TYR A 49 2.13 2.91 -10.41
CA TYR A 49 0.82 3.51 -10.16
C TYR A 49 0.92 4.90 -9.54
N LYS A 50 1.83 5.09 -8.58
CA LYS A 50 2.08 6.40 -7.99
C LYS A 50 2.60 7.38 -9.03
N GLN A 51 3.55 6.96 -9.87
CA GLN A 51 4.12 7.79 -10.92
C GLN A 51 3.07 8.15 -11.99
N ASP A 52 2.19 7.22 -12.36
CA ASP A 52 1.07 7.48 -13.28
C ASP A 52 0.07 8.46 -12.66
N ALA A 53 -0.28 8.27 -11.39
CA ALA A 53 -1.16 9.18 -10.66
C ALA A 53 -0.56 10.58 -10.49
N GLU A 54 0.74 10.68 -10.20
CA GLU A 54 1.48 11.94 -10.09
C GLU A 54 1.62 12.62 -11.45
N THR A 55 1.88 11.86 -12.51
CA THR A 55 1.94 12.37 -13.89
C THR A 55 0.58 12.91 -14.31
N ARG A 56 -0.51 12.17 -14.05
CA ARG A 56 -1.87 12.66 -14.28
C ARG A 56 -2.15 13.90 -13.46
N TYR A 57 -1.85 13.90 -12.16
CA TYR A 57 -2.05 15.05 -11.29
C TYR A 57 -1.29 16.28 -11.79
N ASN A 58 -0.02 16.13 -12.19
CA ASN A 58 0.79 17.20 -12.74
C ASN A 58 0.26 17.69 -14.09
N ASN A 59 -0.21 16.79 -14.96
CA ASN A 59 -0.83 17.18 -16.23
C ASN A 59 -2.14 17.94 -15.99
N PHE A 60 -3.00 17.46 -15.09
CA PHE A 60 -4.20 18.17 -14.69
C PHE A 60 -3.90 19.52 -14.03
N ALA A 61 -2.84 19.61 -13.22
CA ALA A 61 -2.42 20.85 -12.58
C ALA A 61 -1.83 21.86 -13.57
N ASN A 62 -1.13 21.39 -14.62
CA ASN A 62 -0.57 22.26 -15.66
C ASN A 62 -1.58 22.65 -16.75
N GLU A 63 -2.66 21.88 -16.95
CA GLU A 63 -3.70 22.16 -17.96
C GLU A 63 -4.70 23.24 -17.51
N TYR A 64 -4.68 23.63 -16.23
CA TYR A 64 -5.37 24.83 -15.74
C TYR A 64 -4.33 25.89 -15.33
N PRO A 65 -3.79 26.66 -16.29
CA PRO A 65 -3.04 27.86 -15.96
C PRO A 65 -4.01 28.86 -15.32
N GLU A 66 -3.75 29.18 -14.06
CA GLU A 66 -4.34 30.33 -13.35
C GLU A 66 -4.05 31.66 -14.04
#